data_AF-A0A0Q4DC34-F1
#
_entry.id   AF-A0A0Q4DC34-F1
#
_cell.length_a   1.000
_cell.length_b   1.000
_cell.length_c   1.000
_cell.angle_alpha   90.00
_cell.angle_beta   90.00
_cell.angle_gamma   90.00
#
_symmetry.space_group_name_H-M   'P 1'
#
loop_
_entity.id
_entity.type
_entity.pdbx_description
1 polymer ?
#
loop_
_entity_poly.entity_id
_entity_poly.type
_entity_poly.pdbx_seq_one_letter_code
_entity_poly.pdbx_strand_id
1 'polypeptide(L)'
;MPAVFDLNDCIAVGFGFAACTKDGAIVLEEPRPSYDDNGEMLDDDQHYPTGADAEKLAVADPDHDWRIMLESPLLGRTFQRQGAGNWVLVEQNAGFA
;
A
#
# COMPACT_ATOMS: atom_id res chain seq x y z
N MET A 1 -5.39 -4.99 -21.03
CA MET A 1 -6.06 -4.37 -19.87
C MET A 1 -4.95 -3.86 -18.96
N PRO A 2 -5.08 -2.67 -18.35
CA PRO A 2 -4.11 -2.25 -17.34
C PRO A 2 -4.08 -3.27 -16.19
N ALA A 3 -2.94 -3.42 -15.53
CA ALA A 3 -2.83 -4.28 -14.36
C ALA A 3 -3.74 -3.74 -13.23
N VAL A 4 -4.29 -4.64 -12.43
CA VAL A 4 -5.12 -4.30 -11.27
C VAL A 4 -4.45 -4.81 -9.99
N PHE A 5 -4.67 -4.11 -8.88
CA PHE A 5 -4.26 -4.57 -7.56
C PHE A 5 -5.35 -5.50 -7.01
N ASP A 6 -4.99 -6.73 -6.60
CA ASP A 6 -5.94 -7.66 -5.99
C ASP A 6 -6.27 -7.22 -4.57
N LEU A 7 -7.55 -7.19 -4.19
CA LEU A 7 -7.96 -6.76 -2.84
C LEU A 7 -7.43 -7.69 -1.74
N ASN A 8 -7.07 -8.94 -2.07
CA ASN A 8 -6.48 -9.87 -1.10
C ASN A 8 -4.96 -9.73 -0.98
N ASP A 9 -4.31 -8.95 -1.86
CA ASP A 9 -2.87 -8.72 -1.78
C ASP A 9 -2.54 -7.74 -0.64
N CYS A 10 -1.40 -7.99 0.00
CA CYS A 10 -0.84 -7.08 1.01
C CYS A 10 -0.29 -5.82 0.34
N ILE A 11 -0.52 -4.67 0.98
CA ILE A 11 0.16 -3.41 0.71
C ILE A 11 1.52 -3.49 1.42
N ALA A 12 2.45 -4.22 0.82
CA ALA A 12 3.79 -4.44 1.34
C ALA A 12 4.77 -4.73 0.20
N VAL A 13 6.03 -4.31 0.38
CA VAL A 13 7.13 -4.59 -0.58
C VAL A 13 8.32 -5.31 0.07
N GLY A 14 8.26 -5.59 1.37
CA GLY A 14 9.30 -6.25 2.16
C GLY A 14 10.49 -5.34 2.46
N PHE A 15 11.02 -4.64 1.46
CA PHE A 15 12.02 -3.59 1.62
C PHE A 15 11.69 -2.42 0.70
N GLY A 16 11.44 -1.25 1.29
CA GLY A 16 11.01 -0.05 0.55
C GLY A 16 9.89 0.67 1.27
N PHE A 17 8.90 1.12 0.51
CA PHE A 17 7.75 1.87 1.00
C PHE A 17 6.45 1.40 0.35
N ALA A 18 5.44 1.09 1.15
CA ALA A 18 4.11 0.67 0.75
C ALA A 18 3.05 1.37 1.60
N ALA A 19 2.12 2.06 0.93
CA ALA A 19 1.05 2.80 1.63
C ALA A 19 -0.19 2.99 0.76
N CYS A 20 -1.33 3.22 1.41
CA CYS A 20 -2.51 3.82 0.81
C CYS A 20 -2.59 5.29 1.19
N THR A 21 -2.92 6.13 0.21
CA THR A 21 -3.09 7.57 0.39
C THR A 21 -4.50 8.04 0.01
N LYS A 22 -4.94 9.08 0.70
CA LYS A 22 -6.13 9.87 0.40
C LYS A 22 -5.68 11.30 0.11
N ASP A 23 -5.89 11.78 -1.12
CA ASP A 23 -5.41 13.10 -1.60
C ASP A 23 -3.91 13.32 -1.32
N GLY A 24 -3.11 12.25 -1.46
CA GLY A 24 -1.67 12.27 -1.19
C GLY A 24 -1.27 12.17 0.29
N ALA A 25 -2.20 12.21 1.24
CA ALA A 25 -1.93 11.97 2.65
C ALA A 25 -1.98 10.45 2.95
N ILE A 26 -0.96 9.93 3.64
CA ILE A 26 -0.92 8.52 4.06
C ILE A 26 -2.03 8.25 5.09
N VAL A 27 -2.85 7.23 4.84
CA VAL A 27 -3.95 6.81 5.72
C VAL A 27 -3.81 5.35 6.16
N LEU A 28 -3.07 4.53 5.42
CA LEU A 28 -2.62 3.19 5.80
C LEU A 28 -1.18 3.04 5.32
N GLU A 29 -0.31 2.51 6.16
CA GLU A 29 1.08 2.17 5.79
C GLU A 29 1.46 0.81 6.37
N GLU A 30 2.46 0.18 5.76
CA GLU A 30 3.02 -1.05 6.29
C GLU A 30 3.51 -0.88 7.75
N PRO A 31 3.28 -1.87 8.63
CA PRO A 31 3.70 -1.80 10.02
C PRO A 31 5.22 -1.61 10.13
N ARG A 32 5.65 -0.78 11.08
CA ARG A 32 7.10 -0.64 11.33
C ARG A 32 7.55 -1.74 12.28
N PRO A 33 8.64 -2.44 11.94
CA PRO A 33 9.28 -3.35 12.87
C PRO A 33 9.62 -2.63 14.17
N SER A 34 9.24 -3.23 15.29
CA SER A 34 9.60 -2.81 16.63
C SER A 34 10.78 -3.67 17.10
N TYR A 35 11.73 -3.05 17.81
CA TYR A 35 12.94 -3.71 18.29
C TYR A 35 13.09 -3.47 19.80
N ASP A 36 13.64 -4.44 20.51
CA ASP A 36 14.03 -4.26 21.92
C ASP A 36 15.34 -3.45 22.04
N ASP A 37 15.74 -3.17 23.29
CA ASP A 37 16.98 -2.42 23.57
C ASP A 37 18.27 -3.12 23.08
N ASN A 38 18.20 -4.40 22.74
CA ASN A 38 19.31 -5.19 22.22
C ASN A 38 19.30 -5.27 20.69
N GLY A 39 18.29 -4.69 20.03
CA GLY A 39 18.13 -4.74 18.57
C GLY A 39 17.49 -6.03 18.07
N GLU A 40 16.89 -6.84 18.94
CA GLU A 40 16.11 -8.01 18.55
C GLU A 40 14.70 -7.55 18.11
N MET A 41 14.22 -8.10 16.99
CA MET A 41 12.85 -7.84 16.51
C MET A 41 11.85 -8.33 17.55
N LEU A 42 10.91 -7.47 17.93
CA LEU A 42 9.77 -7.90 18.73
C LEU A 42 8.84 -8.72 17.83
N ASP A 43 8.42 -9.88 18.33
CA ASP A 43 7.38 -10.71 17.71
C ASP A 43 6.01 -10.09 18.00
N ASP A 44 5.73 -8.96 17.34
CA ASP A 44 4.40 -8.40 17.30
C ASP A 44 3.62 -9.09 16.16
N ASP A 45 2.39 -9.54 16.44
CA ASP A 45 1.41 -9.97 15.43
C ASP A 45 0.97 -8.78 14.55
N GLN A 46 1.91 -8.15 13.84
CA GLN A 46 1.67 -6.97 13.04
C GLN A 46 0.89 -7.37 11.78
N HIS A 47 -0.37 -6.95 11.75
CA HIS A 47 -1.25 -7.16 10.60
C HIS A 47 -0.83 -6.23 9.44
N TYR A 48 -0.36 -6.81 8.34
CA TYR A 48 -0.07 -6.06 7.12
C TYR A 48 -1.39 -5.62 6.45
N PRO A 49 -1.56 -4.32 6.13
CA PRO A 49 -2.74 -3.85 5.42
C PRO A 49 -2.90 -4.54 4.07
N THR A 50 -4.15 -4.79 3.68
CA THR A 50 -4.49 -5.36 2.37
C THR A 50 -5.18 -4.33 1.47
N GLY A 51 -5.32 -4.66 0.18
CA GLY A 51 -6.17 -3.88 -0.73
C GLY A 51 -7.61 -3.77 -0.24
N ALA A 52 -8.13 -4.80 0.43
CA ALA A 52 -9.46 -4.79 1.03
C ALA A 52 -9.57 -3.75 2.16
N ASP A 53 -8.51 -3.53 2.94
CA ASP A 53 -8.51 -2.50 3.99
C ASP A 53 -8.49 -1.10 3.39
N ALA A 54 -7.72 -0.88 2.34
CA ALA A 54 -7.76 0.36 1.56
C ALA A 54 -9.15 0.59 0.94
N GLU A 55 -9.78 -0.44 0.37
CA GLU A 55 -11.12 -0.31 -0.23
C GLU A 55 -12.20 0.00 0.81
N LYS A 56 -12.11 -0.55 2.03
CA LYS A 56 -13.05 -0.22 3.12
C LYS A 56 -13.02 1.28 3.44
N LEU A 57 -11.84 1.90 3.45
CA LEU A 57 -11.72 3.34 3.66
C LEU A 57 -12.23 4.12 2.45
N ALA A 58 -11.85 3.69 1.25
CA ALA A 58 -12.15 4.42 0.02
C ALA A 58 -13.63 4.37 -0.40
N VAL A 59 -14.33 3.27 -0.09
CA VAL A 59 -15.77 3.18 -0.37
C VAL A 59 -16.62 4.04 0.57
N ALA A 60 -16.12 4.29 1.79
CA ALA A 60 -16.78 5.16 2.75
C ALA A 60 -16.65 6.65 2.36
N ASP A 61 -15.68 6.99 1.50
CA ASP A 61 -15.40 8.36 1.10
C ASP A 61 -14.89 8.44 -0.36
N PRO A 62 -15.78 8.19 -1.35
CA PRO A 62 -15.39 7.91 -2.73
C PRO A 62 -14.97 9.13 -3.55
N ASP A 63 -15.25 10.35 -3.10
CA ASP A 63 -15.02 11.60 -3.84
C ASP A 63 -13.59 12.16 -3.66
N HIS A 64 -12.64 11.28 -3.34
CA HIS A 64 -11.23 11.61 -3.10
C HIS A 64 -10.30 10.83 -4.02
N ASP A 65 -9.08 11.33 -4.21
CA ASP A 65 -8.06 10.60 -4.96
C ASP A 65 -7.41 9.55 -4.05
N TRP A 66 -7.72 8.28 -4.31
CA TRP A 66 -7.23 7.15 -3.53
C TRP A 66 -6.16 6.41 -4.31
N ARG A 67 -4.98 6.24 -3.70
CA ARG A 67 -3.84 5.56 -4.33
C ARG A 67 -3.14 4.57 -3.42
N ILE A 68 -2.81 3.39 -3.95
CA ILE A 68 -1.89 2.44 -3.35
C ILE A 68 -0.53 2.63 -4.03
N MET A 69 0.50 2.93 -3.25
CA MET A 69 1.88 3.13 -3.70
C MET A 69 2.72 1.96 -3.20
N LEU A 70 3.47 1.32 -4.10
CA LEU A 70 4.39 0.22 -3.81
C LEU A 70 5.75 0.53 -4.43
N GLU A 71 6.68 0.97 -3.61
CA GLU A 71 8.01 1.42 -4.02
C GLU A 71 9.07 0.50 -3.43
N SER A 72 9.58 -0.42 -4.25
CA SER A 72 10.70 -1.31 -3.94
C SER A 72 11.97 -0.88 -4.71
N PRO A 73 13.16 -1.38 -4.37
CA PRO A 73 14.41 -0.98 -5.02
C PRO A 73 14.40 -1.12 -6.55
N LEU A 74 13.74 -2.16 -7.07
CA LEU A 74 13.78 -2.53 -8.49
C LEU A 74 12.45 -2.34 -9.21
N LEU A 75 11.42 -1.86 -8.51
CA LEU A 75 10.08 -1.69 -9.06
C LEU A 75 9.26 -0.73 -8.19
N GLY A 76 8.78 0.35 -8.81
CA GLY A 76 7.74 1.22 -8.27
C GLY A 76 6.43 1.06 -9.02
N ARG A 77 5.30 1.03 -8.31
CA ARG A 77 3.95 0.91 -8.88
C ARG A 77 2.97 1.76 -8.08
N THR A 78 2.16 2.53 -8.79
CA THR A 78 1.03 3.28 -8.21
C THR A 78 -0.28 2.82 -8.82
N PHE A 79 -1.21 2.40 -7.97
CA PHE A 79 -2.57 2.04 -8.36
C PHE A 79 -3.54 3.11 -7.88
N GLN A 80 -4.47 3.52 -8.74
CA GLN A 80 -5.51 4.48 -8.41
C GLN A 80 -6.87 3.77 -8.38
N ARG A 81 -7.72 4.13 -7.41
CA ARG A 81 -9.09 3.64 -7.36
C ARG A 81 -9.94 4.30 -8.46
N GLN A 82 -10.61 3.49 -9.27
CA GLN A 82 -11.47 3.91 -10.38
C GLN A 82 -12.84 3.22 -10.28
N GLY A 83 -13.55 3.52 -9.20
CA GLY A 83 -14.80 2.85 -8.82
C GLY A 83 -14.60 1.76 -7.78
N ALA A 84 -15.72 1.21 -7.29
CA ALA A 84 -15.72 0.24 -6.20
C ALA A 84 -14.94 -1.04 -6.54
N GLY A 85 -13.99 -1.39 -5.68
CA GLY A 85 -13.13 -2.57 -5.82
C GLY A 85 -12.19 -2.56 -7.03
N ASN A 86 -12.09 -1.44 -7.76
CA ASN A 86 -11.32 -1.36 -8.99
C ASN A 86 -10.08 -0.48 -8.80
N TRP A 87 -8.94 -1.10 -8.52
CA TRP A 87 -7.66 -0.43 -8.31
C TRP A 87 -6.76 -0.67 -9.51
N VAL A 88 -6.56 0.37 -10.32
CA VAL A 88 -5.93 0.26 -11.64
C VAL A 88 -4.52 0.85 -11.60
N LEU A 89 -3.54 0.15 -12.17
CA LEU A 89 -2.18 0.64 -12.31
C LEU A 89 -2.17 1.89 -13.19
N VAL A 90 -1.69 3.01 -12.65
CA VAL A 90 -1.59 4.30 -13.37
C VAL A 90 -0.14 4.73 -13.58
N GLU A 91 0.80 4.21 -12.80
CA GLU A 91 2.22 4.51 -12.91
C GLU A 91 3.07 3.29 -12.57
N GLN A 92 4.19 3.12 -13.30
CA GLN A 92 5.22 2.14 -13.01
C GLN A 92 6.59 2.73 -13.31
N ASN A 93 7.57 2.54 -12.42
CA ASN A 93 8.93 3.04 -12.55
C ASN A 93 9.96 1.93 -12.17
N ALA A 94 11.26 2.21 -12.32
CA ALA A 94 12.33 1.25 -12.10
C ALA A 94 12.68 0.99 -10.60
N GLY A 95 11.87 1.53 -9.68
CA GLY A 95 12.21 1.60 -8.27
C GLY A 95 13.19 2.74 -7.99
N PHE A 96 13.85 2.67 -6.83
CA PHE A 96 14.71 3.74 -6.32
C PHE A 96 16.21 3.42 -6.34
N ALA A 97 16.63 2.26 -6.86
CA ALA A 97 18.03 1.83 -6.91
C ALA A 97 18.70 2.02 -8.29
#